data_AF-A0A959DJN3-F1
#
_entry.id   AF-A0A959DJN3-F1
#
_cell.length_a   1.000
_cell.length_b   1.000
_cell.length_c   1.000
_cell.angle_alpha   90.00
_cell.angle_beta   90.00
_cell.angle_gamma   90.00
#
_symmetry.space_group_name_H-M   'P 1'
#
loop_
_entity.id
_entity.type
_entity.pdbx_description
1 polymer ?
#
loop_
_entity_poly.entity_id
_entity_poly.type
_entity_poly.pdbx_seq_one_letter_code
_entity_poly.pdbx_strand_id
1 'polypeptide(L)'
;MTKQALLCILAGILLLFSCRGQDNRQPPGREEVFAVRDSMRNLLLLRLSQAQMEINRQVEAMKNRAYDADRATARRLREKIANVERSYNKLEKQVQLLQEDSLQGDWIRLEQETELLIIEVSRELETSF
;
A
#
# COMPACT_ATOMS: atom_id res chain seq x y z
N MET A 1 4.73 49.00 -21.48
CA MET A 1 4.11 48.35 -20.31
C MET A 1 4.50 46.86 -20.23
N THR A 2 5.81 46.52 -20.18
CA THR A 2 6.26 45.13 -20.39
C THR A 2 7.19 44.58 -19.30
N LYS A 3 7.77 45.42 -18.44
CA LYS A 3 8.72 44.97 -17.41
C LYS A 3 8.04 44.41 -16.15
N GLN A 4 6.89 44.94 -15.77
CA GLN A 4 6.13 44.46 -14.59
C GLN A 4 5.48 43.09 -14.83
N ALA A 5 4.95 42.83 -16.03
CA ALA A 5 4.38 41.53 -16.39
C ALA A 5 5.44 40.42 -16.36
N LEU A 6 6.67 40.71 -16.81
CA LEU A 6 7.77 39.74 -16.80
C LEU A 6 8.20 39.38 -15.36
N LEU A 7 8.23 40.36 -14.45
CA LEU A 7 8.57 40.17 -13.04
C LEU A 7 7.52 39.33 -12.30
N CYS A 8 6.23 39.50 -12.60
CA CYS A 8 5.17 38.68 -12.00
C CYS A 8 5.19 37.23 -12.49
N ILE A 9 5.51 37.00 -13.77
CA ILE A 9 5.65 35.64 -14.31
C ILE A 9 6.88 34.95 -13.70
N LEU A 10 8.00 35.66 -13.54
CA LEU A 10 9.19 35.12 -12.90
C LEU A 10 8.95 34.77 -11.42
N ALA A 11 8.21 35.62 -10.70
CA ALA A 11 7.83 35.38 -9.30
C ALA A 11 6.85 34.21 -9.14
N GLY A 12 5.94 34.02 -10.10
CA GLY A 12 5.04 32.87 -10.15
C GLY A 12 5.76 31.54 -10.38
N ILE A 13 6.78 31.52 -11.25
CA ILE A 13 7.62 30.33 -11.49
C ILE A 13 8.47 29.99 -10.26
N LEU A 14 8.98 31.00 -9.54
CA LEU A 14 9.72 30.81 -8.29
C LEU A 14 8.84 30.26 -7.15
N LEU A 15 7.56 30.64 -7.09
CA LEU A 15 6.60 30.08 -6.12
C LEU A 15 6.19 28.64 -6.46
N LEU A 16 6.14 28.28 -7.75
CA LEU A 16 5.93 26.88 -8.17
C LEU A 16 7.13 25.98 -7.87
N PHE A 17 8.35 26.54 -7.80
CA PHE A 17 9.54 25.81 -7.33
C PHE A 17 9.60 25.60 -5.81
N SER A 18 8.73 26.26 -5.04
CA SER A 18 8.55 25.98 -3.60
C SER A 18 7.61 24.78 -3.34
N CYS A 19 6.96 24.24 -4.37
CA CYS A 19 6.43 22.88 -4.37
C CYS A 19 7.55 21.86 -4.65
N ARG A 20 8.71 22.03 -4.00
CA ARG A 20 9.68 20.94 -3.91
C ARG A 20 8.95 19.77 -3.23
N GLY A 21 8.80 18.68 -3.98
CA GLY A 21 8.45 17.38 -3.39
C GLY A 21 9.30 17.20 -2.15
N GLN A 22 8.65 16.87 -1.05
CA GLN A 22 9.25 16.74 0.26
C GLN A 22 10.51 15.89 0.13
N ASP A 23 11.68 16.53 0.16
CA ASP A 23 12.95 15.85 -0.06
C ASP A 23 13.20 15.02 1.20
N ASN A 24 12.78 13.76 1.16
CA ASN A 24 12.92 12.80 2.27
C ASN A 24 14.36 12.25 2.37
N ARG A 25 15.31 12.85 1.66
CA ARG A 25 16.73 12.57 1.83
C ARG A 25 17.23 13.22 3.12
N GLN A 26 17.91 12.40 3.92
CA GLN A 26 18.41 12.66 5.25
C GLN A 26 19.16 14.01 5.37
N PRO A 27 18.61 15.04 6.05
CA PRO A 27 19.44 16.10 6.57
C PRO A 27 20.21 15.55 7.78
N PRO A 28 21.53 15.77 7.90
CA PRO A 28 22.31 15.29 9.03
C PRO A 28 21.72 15.85 10.36
N GLY A 29 21.56 14.98 11.37
CA GLY A 29 21.11 15.35 12.72
C GLY A 29 19.65 15.09 13.09
N ARG A 30 18.88 14.30 12.31
CA ARG A 30 17.48 13.94 12.63
C ARG A 30 17.22 12.42 12.72
N GLU A 31 17.96 11.73 13.59
CA GLU A 31 17.81 10.27 13.81
C GLU A 31 16.40 9.87 14.31
N GLU A 32 15.76 10.73 15.10
CA GLU A 32 14.43 10.48 15.68
C GLU A 32 13.31 10.33 14.64
N VAL A 33 13.36 11.10 13.54
CA VAL A 33 12.34 11.05 12.48
C VAL A 33 12.38 9.69 11.74
N PHE A 34 13.58 9.14 11.56
CA PHE A 34 13.76 7.82 10.96
C PHE A 34 13.35 6.68 11.90
N ALA A 35 13.50 6.84 13.22
CA ALA A 35 13.02 5.87 14.19
C ALA A 35 11.49 5.75 14.17
N VAL A 36 10.78 6.88 14.07
CA VAL A 36 9.31 6.89 13.93
C VAL A 36 8.88 6.23 12.63
N ARG A 37 9.50 6.59 11.50
CA ARG A 37 9.24 5.98 10.20
C ARG A 37 9.44 4.46 10.23
N ASP A 38 10.56 4.00 10.77
CA ASP A 38 10.89 2.58 10.82
C ASP A 38 9.92 1.82 11.74
N SER A 39 9.46 2.45 12.83
CA SER A 39 8.38 1.91 13.67
C SER A 39 7.06 1.80 12.92
N MET A 40 6.67 2.83 12.17
CA MET A 40 5.45 2.82 11.35
C MET A 40 5.54 1.76 10.25
N ARG A 41 6.68 1.64 9.58
CA ARG A 41 6.96 0.58 8.60
C ARG A 41 6.77 -0.81 9.21
N ASN A 42 7.35 -1.05 10.38
CA ASN A 42 7.21 -2.35 11.05
C ASN A 42 5.75 -2.66 11.41
N LEU A 43 4.98 -1.65 11.82
CA LEU A 43 3.54 -1.80 12.07
C LEU A 43 2.77 -2.15 10.79
N LEU A 44 3.05 -1.46 9.68
CA LEU A 44 2.43 -1.76 8.38
C LEU A 44 2.77 -3.17 7.90
N LEU A 45 4.04 -3.57 7.99
CA LEU A 45 4.47 -4.93 7.66
C LEU A 45 3.75 -5.99 8.50
N LEU A 46 3.56 -5.73 9.81
CA LEU A 46 2.78 -6.61 10.68
C LEU A 46 1.32 -6.73 10.22
N ARG A 47 0.67 -5.61 9.88
CA ARG A 47 -0.72 -5.59 9.41
C ARG A 47 -0.87 -6.31 8.06
N LEU A 48 0.08 -6.12 7.14
CA LEU A 48 0.11 -6.85 5.87
C LEU A 48 0.24 -8.36 6.09
N SER A 49 1.13 -8.78 7.01
CA SER A 49 1.29 -10.18 7.38
C SER A 49 0.00 -10.77 7.97
N GLN A 50 -0.71 -10.01 8.82
CA GLN A 50 -2.00 -10.44 9.37
C GLN A 50 -3.06 -10.62 8.28
N ALA A 51 -3.15 -9.69 7.32
CA ALA A 51 -4.06 -9.79 6.19
C ALA A 51 -3.75 -11.01 5.29
N GLN A 52 -2.47 -11.28 5.03
CA GLN A 52 -2.02 -12.48 4.30
C GLN A 52 -2.39 -13.78 5.03
N MET A 53 -2.21 -13.83 6.35
CA MET A 53 -2.62 -14.99 7.16
C MET A 53 -4.13 -15.23 7.10
N GLU A 54 -4.93 -14.17 7.18
CA GLU A 54 -6.39 -14.28 7.10
C GLU A 54 -6.85 -14.75 5.72
N ILE A 55 -6.25 -14.25 4.64
CA ILE A 55 -6.47 -14.77 3.28
C ILE A 55 -6.20 -16.27 3.25
N ASN A 56 -5.03 -16.71 3.73
CA ASN A 56 -4.66 -18.13 3.71
C ASN A 56 -5.68 -18.98 4.48
N ARG A 57 -6.09 -18.54 5.67
CA ARG A 57 -7.12 -19.22 6.47
C ARG A 57 -8.43 -19.37 5.70
N GLN A 58 -8.87 -18.31 5.04
CA GLN A 58 -10.10 -18.29 4.25
C GLN A 58 -10.03 -19.16 3.01
N VAL A 59 -8.91 -19.10 2.28
CA VAL A 59 -8.67 -19.94 1.09
C VAL A 59 -8.73 -21.42 1.47
N GLU A 60 -8.07 -21.83 2.55
CA GLU A 60 -8.11 -23.22 3.01
C GLU A 60 -9.53 -23.64 3.43
N ALA A 61 -10.28 -22.78 4.11
CA ALA A 61 -11.69 -23.05 4.42
C ALA A 61 -12.55 -23.21 3.17
N MET A 62 -12.35 -22.38 2.13
CA MET A 62 -13.06 -22.50 0.86
C MET A 62 -12.67 -23.75 0.07
N LYS A 63 -11.37 -24.12 0.06
CA LYS A 63 -10.89 -25.36 -0.57
C LYS A 63 -11.55 -26.58 0.06
N ASN A 64 -11.55 -26.65 1.40
CA ASN A 64 -12.21 -27.73 2.14
C ASN A 64 -13.70 -27.83 1.78
N ARG A 65 -14.43 -26.71 1.79
CA ARG A 65 -15.84 -26.68 1.36
C ARG A 65 -16.03 -27.11 -0.10
N ALA A 66 -15.09 -26.78 -0.98
CA ALA A 66 -15.17 -27.12 -2.40
C ALA A 66 -14.97 -28.61 -2.69
N TYR A 67 -14.29 -29.36 -1.81
CA TYR A 67 -14.13 -30.81 -1.96
C TYR A 67 -15.45 -31.57 -1.76
N ASP A 68 -16.30 -31.10 -0.83
CA ASP A 68 -17.57 -31.76 -0.48
C ASP A 68 -18.79 -31.16 -1.22
N ALA A 69 -18.58 -30.10 -1.99
CA ALA A 69 -19.65 -29.38 -2.67
C ALA A 69 -20.04 -29.98 -4.03
N ASP A 70 -21.26 -29.68 -4.48
CA ASP A 70 -21.66 -29.95 -5.86
C ASP A 70 -20.80 -29.18 -6.88
N ARG A 71 -20.86 -29.59 -8.15
CA ARG A 71 -20.01 -29.03 -9.22
C ARG A 71 -20.19 -27.52 -9.41
N ALA A 72 -21.40 -26.99 -9.26
CA ALA A 72 -21.67 -25.56 -9.46
C ALA A 72 -21.14 -24.74 -8.28
N THR A 73 -21.34 -25.23 -7.06
CA THR A 73 -20.84 -24.62 -5.83
C THR A 73 -19.31 -24.66 -5.77
N ALA A 74 -18.68 -25.80 -6.09
CA ALA A 74 -17.24 -25.93 -6.16
C ALA A 74 -16.61 -24.98 -7.20
N ARG A 75 -17.28 -24.76 -8.34
CA ARG A 75 -16.83 -23.77 -9.34
C ARG A 75 -16.85 -22.36 -8.78
N ARG A 76 -17.95 -21.94 -8.14
CA ARG A 76 -18.06 -20.61 -7.51
C ARG A 76 -17.00 -20.40 -6.43
N LEU A 77 -16.74 -21.42 -5.61
CA LEU A 77 -15.70 -21.35 -4.58
C LEU A 77 -14.30 -21.19 -5.18
N ARG A 78 -13.99 -21.89 -6.28
CA ARG A 78 -12.71 -21.71 -7.01
C ARG A 78 -12.56 -20.31 -7.60
N GLU A 79 -13.64 -19.74 -8.15
CA GLU A 79 -13.63 -18.37 -8.65
C GLU A 79 -13.39 -17.35 -7.52
N LYS A 80 -14.00 -17.56 -6.34
CA LYS A 80 -13.73 -16.76 -5.14
C LYS A 80 -12.29 -16.89 -4.66
N ILE A 81 -11.74 -18.11 -4.58
CA ILE A 81 -10.35 -18.35 -4.20
C ILE A 81 -9.40 -17.57 -5.13
N ALA A 82 -9.60 -17.67 -6.45
CA ALA A 82 -8.77 -16.96 -7.41
C ALA A 82 -8.85 -15.43 -7.27
N ASN A 83 -9.99 -14.89 -6.83
CA ASN A 83 -10.11 -13.45 -6.53
C ASN A 83 -9.25 -13.08 -5.32
N VAL A 84 -9.41 -13.80 -4.21
CA VAL A 84 -8.69 -13.52 -2.96
C VAL A 84 -7.17 -13.73 -3.13
N GLU A 85 -6.73 -14.72 -3.92
CA GLU A 85 -5.32 -14.93 -4.25
C GLU A 85 -4.70 -13.75 -5.03
N ARG A 86 -5.49 -13.02 -5.84
CA ARG A 86 -5.00 -11.79 -6.48
C ARG A 86 -4.71 -10.71 -5.45
N SER A 87 -5.52 -10.63 -4.40
CA SER A 87 -5.30 -9.70 -3.29
C SER A 87 -4.09 -10.08 -2.44
N TYR A 88 -3.84 -11.38 -2.24
CA TYR A 88 -2.59 -11.85 -1.64
C TYR A 88 -1.36 -11.35 -2.40
N ASN A 89 -1.37 -11.48 -3.73
CA ASN A 89 -0.25 -11.03 -4.58
C ASN A 89 -0.05 -9.50 -4.54
N LYS A 90 -1.13 -8.72 -4.38
CA LYS A 90 -1.01 -7.26 -4.17
C LYS A 90 -0.32 -6.96 -2.83
N LEU A 91 -0.73 -7.63 -1.75
CA LEU A 91 -0.12 -7.46 -0.43
C LEU A 91 1.36 -7.83 -0.45
N GLU A 92 1.73 -8.93 -1.11
CA GLU A 92 3.12 -9.37 -1.21
C GLU A 92 4.01 -8.33 -1.93
N LYS A 93 3.52 -7.75 -3.03
CA LYS A 93 4.22 -6.64 -3.70
C LYS A 93 4.38 -5.44 -2.78
N GLN A 94 3.35 -5.11 -1.99
CA GLN A 94 3.42 -4.00 -1.05
C GLN A 94 4.44 -4.24 0.07
N VAL A 95 4.54 -5.48 0.56
CA VAL A 95 5.59 -5.89 1.51
C VAL A 95 6.99 -5.66 0.91
N GLN A 96 7.22 -6.08 -0.33
CA GLN A 96 8.49 -5.87 -1.03
C GLN A 96 8.83 -4.38 -1.13
N LEU A 97 7.87 -3.54 -1.55
CA LEU A 97 8.06 -2.09 -1.64
C LEU A 97 8.42 -1.46 -0.29
N LEU A 98 7.72 -1.83 0.79
CA LEU A 98 8.02 -1.32 2.14
C LEU A 98 9.39 -1.76 2.66
N GLN A 99 9.85 -2.95 2.28
CA GLN A 99 11.20 -3.42 2.61
C GLN A 99 12.28 -2.67 1.82
N GLU A 100 11.99 -2.30 0.56
CA GLU A 100 12.91 -1.59 -0.34
C GLU A 100 12.99 -0.07 -0.10
N ASP A 101 11.91 0.57 0.37
CA ASP A 101 11.78 2.04 0.53
C ASP A 101 12.73 2.68 1.56
N SER A 102 13.67 1.91 2.12
CA SER A 102 14.86 2.50 2.74
C SER A 102 15.67 3.39 1.77
N LEU A 103 15.45 3.28 0.45
CA LEU A 103 16.27 3.91 -0.60
C LEU A 103 15.59 5.03 -1.41
N GLN A 104 14.25 5.10 -1.51
CA GLN A 104 13.58 5.93 -2.54
C GLN A 104 12.95 7.24 -2.05
N GLY A 105 12.71 7.41 -0.74
CA GLY A 105 12.29 8.68 -0.18
C GLY A 105 10.84 9.06 -0.50
N ASP A 106 9.97 8.09 -0.79
CA ASP A 106 8.55 8.33 -1.10
C ASP A 106 7.61 7.78 -0.01
N TRP A 107 8.12 7.70 1.23
CA TRP A 107 7.49 7.07 2.39
C TRP A 107 6.00 7.42 2.59
N ILE A 108 5.63 8.71 2.55
CA ILE A 108 4.26 9.16 2.84
C ILE A 108 3.27 8.54 1.84
N ARG A 109 3.64 8.51 0.55
CA ARG A 109 2.80 7.93 -0.49
C ARG A 109 2.68 6.43 -0.28
N LEU A 110 3.80 5.77 0.03
CA LEU A 110 3.84 4.33 0.26
C LEU A 110 3.01 3.91 1.49
N GLU A 111 3.07 4.68 2.57
CA GLU A 111 2.23 4.51 3.75
C GLU A 111 0.74 4.57 3.38
N GLN A 112 0.31 5.64 2.70
CA GLN A 112 -1.09 5.81 2.28
C GLN A 112 -1.57 4.69 1.36
N GLU A 113 -0.77 4.33 0.35
CA GLU A 113 -1.08 3.23 -0.57
C GLU A 113 -1.21 1.90 0.19
N THR A 114 -0.36 1.65 1.19
CA THR A 114 -0.42 0.45 2.04
C THR A 114 -1.72 0.41 2.85
N GLU A 115 -2.08 1.52 3.49
CA GLU A 115 -3.28 1.57 4.32
C GLU A 115 -4.55 1.36 3.50
N LEU A 116 -4.63 1.99 2.33
CA LEU A 116 -5.74 1.80 1.40
C LEU A 116 -5.86 0.35 0.95
N LEU A 117 -4.73 -0.30 0.64
CA LEU A 117 -4.71 -1.72 0.26
C LEU A 117 -5.20 -2.62 1.39
N ILE A 118 -4.77 -2.38 2.64
CA ILE A 118 -5.23 -3.15 3.80
C ILE A 118 -6.76 -3.01 3.96
N ILE A 119 -7.30 -1.81 3.78
CA ILE A 119 -8.75 -1.56 3.84
C ILE A 119 -9.50 -2.26 2.70
N GLU A 120 -8.98 -2.18 1.47
CA GLU A 120 -9.55 -2.86 0.29
C GLU A 120 -9.65 -4.37 0.53
N VAL A 121 -8.55 -4.99 0.97
CA VAL A 121 -8.51 -6.43 1.24
C VAL A 121 -9.43 -6.81 2.40
N SER A 122 -9.46 -6.03 3.47
CA SER A 122 -10.34 -6.31 4.61
C SER A 122 -11.81 -6.35 4.18
N ARG A 123 -12.23 -5.40 3.33
CA ARG A 123 -13.59 -5.38 2.77
C ARG A 123 -13.86 -6.54 1.81
N GLU A 124 -12.89 -6.92 0.99
CA GLU A 124 -13.03 -8.08 0.11
C GLU A 124 -13.21 -9.38 0.90
N LEU A 125 -12.48 -9.53 2.01
CA LEU A 125 -12.59 -10.68 2.90
C LEU A 125 -13.96 -10.72 3.61
N GLU A 126 -14.48 -9.58 4.05
CA GLU A 126 -15.83 -9.49 4.63
C GLU A 126 -16.95 -9.87 3.66
N THR A 127 -16.77 -9.58 2.36
CA THR A 127 -17.78 -9.84 1.33
C THR A 127 -17.66 -11.21 0.66
N SER A 128 -16.51 -11.86 0.84
CA SER A 128 -16.23 -13.18 0.25
C SER A 128 -16.85 -14.34 1.03
N PHE A 129 -17.17 -14.13 2.31
CA PHE A 129 -17.80 -15.11 3.23
C PHE A 129 -19.26 -14.79 3.52
#